data_AF-D2QGH3-F1
#
_entry.id   AF-D2QGH3-F1
#
_cell.length_a   1.000
_cell.length_b   1.000
_cell.length_c   1.000
_cell.angle_alpha   90.00
_cell.angle_beta   90.00
_cell.angle_gamma   90.00
#
_symmetry.space_group_name_H-M   'P 1'
#
loop_
_entity.id
_entity.type
_entity.pdbx_description
1 polymer ?
#
loop_
_entity_poly.entity_id
_entity_poly.type
_entity_poly.pdbx_seq_one_letter_code
_entity_poly.pdbx_strand_id
1 'polypeptide(L)'
;MKQSFDYQIRHIQLAESMDLPPISTNETGWYLVFWWRQIPIGHLFVEPGDVITPDELAEKCWQAIQPTLLAYRASQTESALTDGAATTRPANLQEVLSTTLSTYDLESLPAEVPISVVICTRNRAADLQIALQALKDLPCKPAEIVVVDNAPTDNSTARVVEKFPDVIYCHEPRPGLDIARNSGIRMATMPVMAYVDDDVQVHAHWAYHIWKTFQDESVAAMTGLVIAAELNTEAQLIFEKHWSFNRGYIDKTYDAAYLNRTLFAGPPIWEIGAGANMAFRRDLFATTGYFDERLDVGAAGCNGDSEMWFRILTHGYSVHYNPRAVVFHKHRQQLPALKKQLFSYMRGHTAAALIQQAYHPSAGYRRHVFKSLPLYYLHYLKAGFPSYGFRYQTIGMEIRGALSGVLFYLKNRNRPSQPNV
;
A
#
# COMPACT_ATOMS: atom_id res chain seq x y z
N MET A 1 -29.88 -3.69 -15.04
CA MET A 1 -28.98 -4.85 -15.11
C MET A 1 -28.24 -4.96 -13.78
N LYS A 2 -28.20 -6.15 -13.15
CA LYS A 2 -27.27 -6.35 -12.02
C LYS A 2 -25.87 -6.26 -12.60
N GLN A 3 -25.04 -5.37 -12.05
CA GLN A 3 -23.63 -5.27 -12.42
C GLN A 3 -22.97 -6.63 -12.16
N SER A 4 -22.34 -7.22 -13.17
CA SER A 4 -21.49 -8.39 -12.94
C SER A 4 -20.29 -7.94 -12.11
N PHE A 5 -19.97 -8.69 -11.07
CA PHE A 5 -18.82 -8.43 -10.19
C PHE A 5 -17.68 -9.41 -10.44
N ASP A 6 -17.78 -10.21 -11.52
CA ASP A 6 -16.74 -11.13 -11.93
C ASP A 6 -15.62 -10.35 -12.64
N TYR A 7 -14.54 -10.07 -11.91
CA TYR A 7 -13.35 -9.41 -12.42
C TYR A 7 -12.17 -10.37 -12.42
N GLN A 8 -11.52 -10.51 -13.58
CA GLN A 8 -10.28 -11.28 -13.70
C GLN A 8 -9.08 -10.33 -13.76
N ILE A 9 -8.07 -10.66 -12.96
CA ILE A 9 -6.78 -9.97 -13.02
C ILE A 9 -5.93 -10.64 -14.09
N ARG A 10 -5.35 -9.85 -15.00
CA ARG A 10 -4.37 -10.34 -15.99
C ARG A 10 -3.10 -9.52 -15.92
N HIS A 11 -1.99 -10.22 -15.72
CA HIS A 11 -0.64 -9.65 -15.81
C HIS A 11 -0.16 -9.77 -17.26
N ILE A 12 0.02 -8.64 -17.94
CA ILE A 12 0.41 -8.57 -19.35
C ILE A 12 1.90 -8.25 -19.43
N GLN A 13 2.65 -9.15 -20.05
CA GLN A 13 4.10 -9.04 -20.16
C GLN A 13 4.51 -8.49 -21.53
N LEU A 14 4.72 -7.17 -21.59
CA LEU A 14 4.90 -6.44 -22.85
C LEU A 14 6.24 -6.71 -23.53
N ALA A 15 7.20 -7.27 -22.79
CA ALA A 15 8.46 -7.75 -23.33
C ALA A 15 8.31 -9.05 -24.16
N GLU A 16 7.25 -9.82 -23.93
CA GLU A 16 6.98 -11.10 -24.62
C GLU A 16 6.05 -10.91 -25.82
N SER A 17 4.96 -10.17 -25.63
CA SER A 17 4.02 -9.84 -26.71
C SER A 17 3.30 -8.52 -26.44
N MET A 18 3.06 -7.77 -27.51
CA MET A 18 2.18 -6.60 -27.50
C MET A 18 0.72 -6.94 -27.78
N ASP A 19 0.43 -8.16 -28.21
CA ASP A 19 -0.92 -8.59 -28.49
C ASP A 19 -1.66 -8.76 -27.16
N LEU A 20 -2.67 -7.92 -26.97
CA LEU A 20 -3.57 -8.08 -25.84
C LEU A 20 -4.34 -9.39 -26.05
N PRO A 21 -4.44 -10.24 -25.02
CA PRO A 21 -5.21 -11.47 -25.15
C PRO A 21 -6.67 -11.11 -25.47
N PRO A 22 -7.43 -11.97 -26.17
CA PRO A 22 -8.82 -11.67 -26.50
C PRO A 22 -9.60 -11.32 -25.23
N ILE A 23 -10.12 -10.09 -25.18
CA ILE A 23 -10.85 -9.54 -24.06
C ILE A 23 -12.34 -9.59 -24.42
N SER A 24 -13.04 -10.65 -23.98
CA SER A 24 -14.49 -10.64 -24.00
C SER A 24 -14.98 -9.81 -22.83
N THR A 25 -15.75 -8.76 -23.10
CA THR A 25 -16.28 -7.86 -22.08
C THR A 25 -17.73 -8.19 -21.71
N ASN A 26 -18.40 -9.11 -22.39
CA ASN A 26 -19.86 -9.30 -22.25
C ASN A 26 -20.34 -9.52 -20.81
N GLU A 27 -19.65 -10.36 -20.03
CA GLU A 27 -20.04 -10.71 -18.65
C GLU A 27 -18.93 -10.54 -17.61
N THR A 28 -17.67 -10.45 -18.06
CA THR A 28 -16.48 -10.40 -17.19
C THR A 28 -15.75 -9.08 -17.35
N GLY A 29 -15.40 -8.46 -16.22
CA GLY A 29 -14.54 -7.28 -16.17
C GLY A 29 -13.07 -7.69 -16.10
N TRP A 30 -12.18 -6.79 -16.53
CA TRP A 30 -10.74 -7.06 -16.54
C TRP A 30 -9.99 -6.03 -15.72
N TYR A 31 -9.08 -6.49 -14.87
CA TYR A 31 -8.04 -5.68 -14.26
C TYR A 31 -6.71 -6.07 -14.88
N LEU A 32 -6.29 -5.31 -15.88
CA LEU A 32 -5.05 -5.53 -16.61
C LEU A 32 -3.91 -4.83 -15.87
N VAL A 33 -2.84 -5.53 -15.57
CA VAL A 33 -1.61 -4.95 -15.01
C VAL A 33 -0.50 -5.15 -16.03
N PHE A 34 0.13 -4.06 -16.44
CA PHE A 34 1.16 -4.07 -17.48
C PHE A 34 2.54 -4.14 -16.85
N TRP A 35 3.38 -5.00 -17.42
CA TRP A 35 4.74 -5.24 -16.98
C TRP A 35 5.70 -5.08 -18.16
N TRP A 36 6.86 -4.49 -17.88
CA TRP A 36 8.05 -4.64 -18.70
C TRP A 36 9.06 -5.47 -17.93
N ARG A 37 9.17 -6.75 -18.27
CA ARG A 37 9.92 -7.75 -17.51
C ARG A 37 9.47 -7.75 -16.05
N GLN A 38 10.32 -7.29 -15.14
CA GLN A 38 10.11 -7.32 -13.69
C GLN A 38 9.58 -5.98 -13.14
N ILE A 39 9.33 -5.00 -14.02
CA ILE A 39 8.93 -3.64 -13.65
C ILE A 39 7.44 -3.47 -14.01
N PRO A 40 6.57 -3.18 -13.03
CA PRO A 40 5.18 -2.85 -13.31
C PRO A 40 5.10 -1.41 -13.84
N ILE A 41 4.32 -1.19 -14.91
CA ILE A 41 4.31 0.11 -15.61
C ILE A 41 2.92 0.73 -15.80
N GLY A 42 1.85 0.05 -15.40
CA GLY A 42 0.50 0.57 -15.53
C GLY A 42 -0.57 -0.43 -15.12
N HIS A 43 -1.81 0.04 -14.97
CA HIS A 43 -2.99 -0.82 -14.96
C HIS A 43 -4.16 -0.19 -15.70
N LEU A 44 -5.10 -1.04 -16.11
CA LEU A 44 -6.35 -0.64 -16.75
C LEU A 44 -7.51 -1.50 -16.24
N PHE A 45 -8.60 -0.84 -15.86
CA PHE A 45 -9.89 -1.50 -15.68
C PHE A 45 -10.67 -1.47 -17.00
N VAL A 46 -11.22 -2.61 -17.39
CA VAL A 46 -12.20 -2.74 -18.48
C VAL A 46 -13.49 -3.24 -17.86
N GLU A 47 -14.59 -2.49 -18.01
CA GLU A 47 -15.83 -2.84 -17.34
C GLU A 47 -16.58 -3.96 -18.07
N PRO A 48 -17.29 -4.84 -17.35
CA PRO A 48 -18.22 -5.77 -17.98
C PRO A 48 -19.30 -5.00 -18.75
N GLY A 49 -19.54 -5.41 -19.99
CA GLY A 49 -20.49 -4.82 -20.94
C GLY A 49 -19.89 -3.76 -21.85
N ASP A 50 -18.63 -3.34 -21.65
CA ASP A 50 -18.00 -2.33 -22.50
C ASP A 50 -17.78 -2.88 -23.92
N VAL A 51 -18.42 -2.28 -24.92
CA VAL A 51 -18.11 -2.57 -26.33
C VAL A 51 -16.89 -1.73 -26.72
N ILE A 52 -15.70 -2.34 -26.68
CA ILE A 52 -14.42 -1.67 -26.99
C ILE A 52 -13.83 -2.29 -28.25
N THR A 53 -13.54 -1.47 -29.25
CA THR A 53 -12.81 -1.90 -30.44
C THR A 53 -11.34 -2.20 -30.10
N PRO A 54 -10.62 -3.01 -30.89
CA PRO A 54 -9.20 -3.26 -30.67
C PRO A 54 -8.35 -1.97 -30.59
N ASP A 55 -8.66 -0.97 -31.42
CA ASP A 55 -7.95 0.32 -31.45
C ASP A 55 -8.22 1.17 -30.21
N GLU A 56 -9.47 1.22 -29.73
CA GLU A 56 -9.81 1.92 -28.47
C GLU A 56 -9.17 1.25 -27.26
N LEU A 57 -9.12 -0.08 -27.23
CA LEU A 57 -8.45 -0.83 -26.17
C LEU A 57 -6.94 -0.54 -26.19
N ALA A 58 -6.35 -0.55 -27.37
CA ALA A 58 -4.96 -0.18 -27.62
C ALA A 58 -4.61 1.22 -27.08
N GLU A 59 -5.48 2.20 -27.33
CA GLU A 59 -5.31 3.57 -26.85
C GLU A 59 -5.44 3.67 -25.33
N LYS A 60 -6.44 3.01 -24.74
CA LYS A 60 -6.59 2.93 -23.27
C LYS A 60 -5.38 2.28 -22.59
N CYS A 61 -4.81 1.22 -23.18
CA CYS A 61 -3.59 0.60 -22.69
C CYS A 61 -2.39 1.56 -22.74
N TRP A 62 -2.27 2.32 -23.83
CA TRP A 62 -1.23 3.34 -23.95
C TRP A 62 -1.38 4.43 -22.87
N GLN A 63 -2.58 4.96 -22.66
CA GLN A 63 -2.85 5.96 -21.61
C GLN A 63 -2.53 5.45 -20.20
N ALA A 64 -2.67 4.14 -19.96
CA ALA A 64 -2.31 3.51 -18.69
C ALA A 64 -0.79 3.39 -18.46
N ILE A 65 0.02 3.31 -19.53
CA ILE A 65 1.47 3.05 -19.48
C ILE A 65 2.28 4.34 -19.63
N GLN A 66 1.81 5.25 -20.49
CA GLN A 66 2.51 6.47 -20.91
C GLN A 66 3.01 7.34 -19.74
N PRO A 67 2.24 7.62 -18.67
CA PRO A 67 2.73 8.44 -17.57
C PRO A 67 4.00 7.87 -16.92
N THR A 68 4.04 6.55 -16.76
CA THR A 68 5.18 5.84 -16.18
C THR A 68 6.39 5.95 -17.08
N LEU A 69 6.21 5.69 -18.37
CA LEU A 69 7.28 5.81 -19.35
C LEU A 69 7.90 7.21 -19.38
N LEU A 70 7.06 8.26 -19.37
CA LEU A 70 7.53 9.65 -19.35
C LEU A 70 8.32 9.98 -18.09
N ALA A 71 7.88 9.48 -16.94
CA ALA A 71 8.59 9.68 -15.68
C ALA A 71 10.00 9.02 -15.70
N TYR A 72 10.09 7.78 -16.18
CA TYR A 72 11.37 7.07 -16.30
C TYR A 72 12.34 7.73 -17.31
N ARG A 73 11.83 8.34 -18.40
CA ARG A 73 12.66 9.14 -19.32
C ARG A 73 13.17 10.42 -18.67
N ALA A 74 12.28 11.14 -17.97
CA ALA A 74 12.63 12.39 -17.32
C ALA A 74 13.71 12.22 -16.24
N SER A 75 13.75 11.07 -15.56
CA SER A 75 14.82 10.77 -14.59
C SER A 75 16.18 10.47 -15.22
N GLN A 76 16.26 10.22 -16.54
CA GLN A 76 17.52 9.91 -17.24
C GLN A 76 18.14 11.12 -17.93
N THR A 77 17.37 12.18 -18.23
CA THR A 77 17.86 13.36 -18.95
C THR A 77 17.23 14.64 -18.42
N GLU A 78 18.04 15.60 -17.96
CA GLU A 78 17.58 16.93 -17.48
C GLU A 78 16.78 17.73 -18.54
N SER A 79 16.88 17.33 -19.82
CA SER A 79 16.33 18.03 -21.00
C SER A 79 15.00 17.44 -21.54
N ALA A 80 14.46 16.35 -21.01
CA ALA A 80 13.39 15.60 -21.69
C ALA A 80 11.97 16.22 -21.63
N LEU A 81 11.80 17.38 -21.01
CA LEU A 81 10.48 18.02 -20.86
C LEU A 81 10.00 18.81 -22.10
N THR A 82 10.77 18.87 -23.19
CA THR A 82 10.45 19.76 -24.33
C THR A 82 9.95 19.10 -25.61
N ASP A 83 9.74 17.79 -25.65
CA ASP A 83 9.14 17.19 -26.85
C ASP A 83 7.64 16.94 -26.66
N GLY A 84 6.83 17.75 -27.34
CA GLY A 84 5.40 17.49 -27.60
C GLY A 84 5.12 16.21 -28.39
N ALA A 85 6.09 15.30 -28.51
CA ALA A 85 6.02 13.98 -29.15
C ALA A 85 5.36 12.90 -28.28
N ALA A 86 5.00 13.24 -27.04
CA ALA A 86 4.56 12.26 -26.06
C ALA A 86 3.06 11.92 -26.08
N THR A 87 2.21 12.58 -26.87
CA THR A 87 0.74 12.38 -26.77
C THR A 87 0.21 11.16 -27.52
N THR A 88 0.85 10.76 -28.63
CA THR A 88 0.39 9.65 -29.47
C THR A 88 1.14 8.35 -29.17
N ARG A 89 0.44 7.21 -29.31
CA ARG A 89 1.05 5.88 -29.17
C ARG A 89 2.17 5.71 -30.22
N PRO A 90 3.40 5.34 -29.82
CA PRO A 90 4.48 5.13 -30.78
C PRO A 90 4.21 3.88 -31.64
N ALA A 91 4.66 3.92 -32.90
CA ALA A 91 4.53 2.80 -33.83
C ALA A 91 5.25 1.54 -33.31
N ASN A 92 6.41 1.70 -32.67
CA ASN A 92 7.16 0.61 -32.03
C ASN A 92 7.26 0.81 -30.51
N LEU A 93 6.19 0.46 -29.78
CA LEU A 93 6.13 0.61 -28.33
C LEU A 93 7.17 -0.27 -27.59
N GLN A 94 7.48 -1.47 -28.08
CA GLN A 94 8.49 -2.33 -27.44
C GLN A 94 9.89 -1.73 -27.49
N GLU A 95 10.28 -1.14 -28.61
CA GLU A 95 11.60 -0.48 -28.73
C GLU A 95 11.70 0.73 -27.79
N VAL A 96 10.63 1.52 -27.70
CA VAL A 96 10.51 2.67 -26.79
C VAL A 96 10.63 2.21 -25.33
N LEU A 97 9.90 1.15 -24.95
CA LEU A 97 9.97 0.57 -23.61
C LEU A 97 11.35 0.00 -23.30
N SER A 98 11.93 -0.76 -24.23
CA SER A 98 13.28 -1.34 -24.11
C SER A 98 14.32 -0.26 -23.88
N THR A 99 14.34 0.77 -24.73
CA THR A 99 15.32 1.87 -24.63
C THR A 99 15.17 2.60 -23.31
N THR A 100 13.94 2.90 -22.90
CA THR A 100 13.67 3.66 -21.68
C THR A 100 13.96 2.86 -20.41
N LEU A 101 13.55 1.59 -20.36
CA LEU A 101 13.57 0.80 -19.14
C LEU A 101 14.82 -0.07 -19.01
N SER A 102 15.66 -0.16 -20.05
CA SER A 102 16.90 -0.93 -20.02
C SER A 102 17.84 -0.55 -18.88
N THR A 103 17.87 0.72 -18.46
CA THR A 103 18.70 1.17 -17.33
C THR A 103 18.21 0.66 -15.97
N TYR A 104 17.00 0.12 -15.91
CA TYR A 104 16.39 -0.46 -14.72
C TYR A 104 16.40 -1.99 -14.73
N ASP A 105 16.92 -2.59 -15.81
CA ASP A 105 17.21 -4.01 -15.82
C ASP A 105 18.29 -4.33 -14.77
N LEU A 106 18.11 -5.47 -14.09
CA LEU A 106 19.08 -5.92 -13.11
C LEU A 106 20.23 -6.62 -13.82
N GLU A 107 21.44 -6.06 -13.73
CA GLU A 107 22.66 -6.72 -14.19
C GLU A 107 22.98 -7.96 -13.36
N SER A 108 22.77 -7.87 -12.05
CA SER A 108 22.90 -8.99 -11.11
C SER A 108 21.96 -8.83 -9.93
N LEU A 109 21.52 -9.96 -9.40
CA LEU A 109 20.67 -10.03 -8.21
C LEU A 109 21.49 -10.71 -7.10
N PRO A 110 21.73 -10.05 -5.95
CA PRO A 110 22.38 -10.71 -4.82
C PRO A 110 21.49 -11.84 -4.29
N ALA A 111 22.11 -12.93 -3.84
CA ALA A 111 21.38 -14.06 -3.26
C ALA A 111 20.68 -13.70 -1.93
N GLU A 112 21.25 -12.75 -1.19
CA GLU A 112 20.74 -12.27 0.09
C GLU A 112 21.04 -10.78 0.30
N VAL A 113 20.18 -10.07 1.02
CA VAL A 113 20.34 -8.66 1.40
C VAL A 113 20.11 -8.42 2.90
N PRO A 114 20.82 -7.46 3.52
CA PRO A 114 20.77 -7.19 4.96
C PRO A 114 19.49 -6.42 5.34
N ILE A 115 18.34 -7.09 5.26
CA ILE A 115 17.04 -6.58 5.68
C ILE A 115 16.38 -7.57 6.64
N SER A 116 15.66 -7.05 7.63
CA SER A 116 14.78 -7.80 8.51
C SER A 116 13.36 -7.68 7.99
N VAL A 117 12.72 -8.81 7.66
CA VAL A 117 11.31 -8.84 7.27
C VAL A 117 10.49 -9.24 8.48
N VAL A 118 9.59 -8.37 8.91
CA VAL A 118 8.71 -8.57 10.05
C VAL A 118 7.30 -8.87 9.55
N ILE A 119 6.74 -10.01 9.97
CA ILE A 119 5.34 -10.40 9.73
C ILE A 119 4.62 -10.39 11.07
N CYS A 120 3.63 -9.51 11.20
CA CYS A 120 2.72 -9.50 12.35
C CYS A 120 1.50 -10.35 12.02
N THR A 121 1.20 -11.37 12.82
CA THR A 121 0.11 -12.31 12.54
C THR A 121 -0.76 -12.58 13.76
N ARG A 122 -2.03 -12.88 13.53
CA ARG A 122 -2.98 -13.25 14.58
C ARG A 122 -4.06 -14.17 14.03
N ASN A 123 -4.10 -15.42 14.51
CA ASN A 123 -5.08 -16.44 14.13
C ASN A 123 -5.14 -16.69 12.61
N ARG A 124 -4.00 -16.64 11.91
CA ARG A 124 -3.88 -16.78 10.44
C ARG A 124 -2.75 -17.72 10.01
N ALA A 125 -2.56 -18.81 10.74
CA ALA A 125 -1.48 -19.78 10.49
C ALA A 125 -1.40 -20.27 9.03
N ALA A 126 -2.53 -20.45 8.34
CA ALA A 126 -2.56 -20.90 6.95
C ALA A 126 -1.96 -19.85 5.98
N ASP A 127 -2.39 -18.59 6.09
CA ASP A 127 -1.86 -17.51 5.26
C ASP A 127 -0.38 -17.24 5.60
N LEU A 128 -0.02 -17.27 6.89
CA LEU A 128 1.38 -17.17 7.33
C LEU A 128 2.28 -18.23 6.70
N GLN A 129 1.84 -19.50 6.64
CA GLN A 129 2.65 -20.57 6.05
C GLN A 129 2.95 -20.27 4.57
N ILE A 130 1.97 -19.75 3.84
CA ILE A 130 2.13 -19.35 2.43
C ILE A 130 3.11 -18.17 2.31
N ALA A 131 2.95 -17.15 3.15
CA ALA A 131 3.82 -15.97 3.16
C ALA A 131 5.28 -16.32 3.48
N LEU A 132 5.52 -17.18 4.49
CA LEU A 132 6.86 -17.65 4.85
C LEU A 132 7.51 -18.45 3.72
N GLN A 133 6.75 -19.34 3.08
CA GLN A 133 7.27 -20.08 1.94
C GLN A 133 7.65 -19.15 0.79
N ALA A 134 6.79 -18.18 0.45
CA ALA A 134 7.08 -17.19 -0.59
C ALA A 134 8.36 -16.38 -0.30
N LEU A 135 8.60 -15.99 0.96
CA LEU A 135 9.83 -15.30 1.35
C LEU A 135 11.07 -16.20 1.25
N LYS A 136 10.96 -17.48 1.63
CA LYS A 136 12.07 -18.45 1.55
C LYS A 136 12.44 -18.82 0.11
N ASP A 137 11.47 -18.74 -0.81
CA ASP A 137 11.64 -19.02 -2.24
C ASP A 137 12.10 -17.81 -3.05
N LEU A 138 12.28 -16.64 -2.43
CA LEU A 138 12.79 -15.46 -3.13
C LEU A 138 14.20 -15.72 -3.70
N PRO A 139 14.48 -15.29 -4.95
CA PRO A 139 15.82 -15.38 -5.52
C PRO A 139 16.83 -14.45 -4.82
N CYS A 140 16.35 -13.33 -4.25
CA CYS A 140 17.08 -12.47 -3.33
C CYS A 140 16.42 -12.53 -1.96
N LYS A 141 17.04 -13.21 -1.00
CA LYS A 141 16.45 -13.46 0.32
C LYS A 141 16.71 -12.31 1.28
N PRO A 142 15.79 -12.03 2.22
CA PRO A 142 16.13 -11.23 3.39
C PRO A 142 17.05 -12.03 4.32
N ALA A 143 18.03 -11.36 4.92
CA ALA A 143 18.93 -11.97 5.89
C ALA A 143 18.20 -12.39 7.18
N GLU A 144 17.08 -11.75 7.52
CA GLU A 144 16.32 -12.05 8.73
C GLU A 144 14.82 -12.02 8.47
N ILE A 145 14.10 -13.01 9.00
CA ILE A 145 12.62 -13.04 9.02
C ILE A 145 12.17 -13.19 10.46
N VAL A 146 11.33 -12.25 10.92
CA VAL A 146 10.74 -12.22 12.26
C VAL A 146 9.23 -12.40 12.13
N VAL A 147 8.68 -13.40 12.81
CA VAL A 147 7.24 -13.58 12.97
C VAL A 147 6.83 -13.13 14.36
N VAL A 148 5.99 -12.11 14.43
CA VAL A 148 5.38 -11.65 15.67
C VAL A 148 3.97 -12.22 15.78
N ASP A 149 3.82 -13.22 16.65
CA ASP A 149 2.56 -13.87 16.97
C ASP A 149 1.80 -13.07 18.01
N ASN A 150 0.67 -12.53 17.60
CA ASN A 150 -0.18 -11.69 18.43
C ASN A 150 -1.51 -12.37 18.82
N ALA A 151 -1.49 -13.71 18.86
CA ALA A 151 -2.59 -14.56 19.28
C ALA A 151 -2.32 -15.23 20.64
N PRO A 152 -2.55 -14.55 21.78
CA PRO A 152 -2.15 -15.04 23.11
C PRO A 152 -2.78 -16.37 23.56
N THR A 153 -3.80 -16.86 22.85
CA THR A 153 -4.55 -18.08 23.20
C THR A 153 -4.56 -19.11 22.07
N ASP A 154 -3.79 -18.93 20.99
CA ASP A 154 -3.74 -19.83 19.85
C ASP A 154 -2.29 -20.16 19.49
N ASN A 155 -1.92 -21.45 19.55
CA ASN A 155 -0.58 -21.92 19.24
C ASN A 155 -0.40 -22.30 17.76
N SER A 156 -1.39 -22.04 16.90
CA SER A 156 -1.32 -22.40 15.48
C SER A 156 -0.17 -21.71 14.74
N THR A 157 0.14 -20.46 15.07
CA THR A 157 1.28 -19.70 14.54
C THR A 157 2.61 -20.37 14.89
N ALA A 158 2.83 -20.71 16.16
CA ALA A 158 4.06 -21.36 16.62
C ALA A 158 4.34 -22.66 15.85
N ARG A 159 3.31 -23.50 15.65
CA ARG A 159 3.42 -24.75 14.87
C ARG A 159 3.78 -24.54 13.40
N VAL A 160 3.44 -23.39 12.82
CA VAL A 160 3.88 -23.05 11.46
C VAL A 160 5.34 -22.66 11.48
N VAL A 161 5.75 -21.80 12.42
CA VAL A 161 7.13 -21.32 12.51
C VAL A 161 8.13 -22.44 12.82
N GLU A 162 7.73 -23.47 13.57
CA GLU A 162 8.54 -24.68 13.79
C GLU A 162 9.01 -25.38 12.49
N LYS A 163 8.30 -25.18 11.36
CA LYS A 163 8.67 -25.72 10.05
C LYS A 163 9.75 -24.91 9.33
N PHE A 164 10.10 -23.73 9.85
CA PHE A 164 11.03 -22.78 9.26
C PHE A 164 12.12 -22.42 10.29
N PRO A 165 13.18 -23.25 10.43
CA PRO A 165 14.12 -23.14 11.56
C PRO A 165 14.90 -21.82 11.63
N ASP A 166 15.09 -21.12 10.50
CA ASP A 166 15.78 -19.82 10.48
C ASP A 166 14.82 -18.62 10.61
N VAL A 167 13.56 -18.86 10.98
CA VAL A 167 12.59 -17.80 11.28
C VAL A 167 12.61 -17.50 12.77
N ILE A 168 12.75 -16.22 13.12
CA ILE A 168 12.72 -15.75 14.50
C ILE A 168 11.26 -15.65 14.95
N TYR A 169 10.89 -16.41 15.96
CA TYR A 169 9.56 -16.36 16.57
C TYR A 169 9.54 -15.37 17.75
N CYS A 170 8.58 -14.45 17.74
CA CYS A 170 8.30 -13.52 18.83
C CYS A 170 6.84 -13.63 19.25
N HIS A 171 6.58 -14.03 20.49
CA HIS A 171 5.22 -14.06 21.04
C HIS A 171 4.89 -12.76 21.76
N GLU A 172 3.90 -12.01 21.27
CA GLU A 172 3.39 -10.78 21.87
C GLU A 172 2.00 -11.01 22.49
N PRO A 173 1.90 -11.09 23.83
CA PRO A 173 0.66 -11.45 24.50
C PRO A 173 -0.41 -10.35 24.47
N ARG A 174 -0.06 -9.09 24.18
CA ARG A 174 -1.00 -7.96 24.16
C ARG A 174 -1.56 -7.77 22.75
N PRO A 175 -2.86 -8.01 22.50
CA PRO A 175 -3.41 -7.91 21.15
C PRO A 175 -3.38 -6.47 20.60
N GLY A 176 -2.80 -6.32 19.42
CA GLY A 176 -2.64 -5.06 18.68
C GLY A 176 -1.61 -5.21 17.56
N LEU A 177 -1.93 -4.72 16.37
CA LEU A 177 -1.04 -4.65 15.22
C LEU A 177 0.15 -3.71 15.46
N ASP A 178 -0.09 -2.50 15.99
CA ASP A 178 0.99 -1.56 16.29
C ASP A 178 1.81 -2.03 17.50
N ILE A 179 1.17 -2.71 18.46
CA ILE A 179 1.87 -3.43 19.52
C ILE A 179 2.79 -4.52 18.94
N ALA A 180 2.28 -5.36 18.03
CA ALA A 180 3.07 -6.40 17.37
C ALA A 180 4.20 -5.81 16.51
N ARG A 181 3.94 -4.73 15.78
CA ARG A 181 4.97 -3.98 15.03
C ARG A 181 6.07 -3.53 15.98
N ASN A 182 5.72 -2.92 17.11
CA ASN A 182 6.72 -2.47 18.08
C ASN A 182 7.56 -3.63 18.65
N SER A 183 6.97 -4.81 18.86
CA SER A 183 7.73 -6.00 19.25
C SER A 183 8.65 -6.48 18.13
N GLY A 184 8.20 -6.42 16.88
CA GLY A 184 9.04 -6.59 15.70
C GLY A 184 10.21 -5.61 15.63
N ILE A 185 9.99 -4.33 15.97
CA ILE A 185 11.06 -3.31 16.02
C ILE A 185 12.19 -3.73 16.94
N ARG A 186 11.85 -4.25 18.12
CA ARG A 186 12.82 -4.66 19.14
C ARG A 186 13.55 -5.94 18.80
N MET A 187 12.93 -6.80 18.00
CA MET A 187 13.51 -8.09 17.59
C MET A 187 14.41 -7.96 16.36
N ALA A 188 14.10 -7.06 15.45
CA ALA A 188 14.82 -6.95 14.19
C ALA A 188 16.25 -6.41 14.38
N THR A 189 17.23 -7.04 13.75
CA THR A 189 18.65 -6.68 13.94
C THR A 189 19.29 -5.99 12.73
N MET A 190 18.72 -6.14 11.53
CA MET A 190 19.31 -5.61 10.30
C MET A 190 19.17 -4.07 10.20
N PRO A 191 20.00 -3.40 9.39
CA PRO A 191 19.95 -1.95 9.21
C PRO A 191 18.62 -1.44 8.64
N VAL A 192 17.94 -2.27 7.84
CA VAL A 192 16.64 -1.99 7.23
C VAL A 192 15.62 -3.00 7.74
N MET A 193 14.45 -2.51 8.11
CA MET A 193 13.33 -3.32 8.59
C MET A 193 12.13 -3.12 7.69
N ALA A 194 11.65 -4.20 7.09
CA ALA A 194 10.47 -4.24 6.23
C ALA A 194 9.30 -4.90 6.96
N TYR A 195 8.10 -4.37 6.76
CA TYR A 195 6.84 -4.99 7.16
C TYR A 195 6.09 -5.50 5.94
N VAL A 196 5.59 -6.71 6.05
CA VAL A 196 4.66 -7.32 5.10
C VAL A 196 3.57 -8.06 5.88
N ASP A 197 2.32 -7.97 5.42
CA ASP A 197 1.20 -8.65 6.06
C ASP A 197 1.22 -10.16 5.77
N ASP A 198 0.59 -10.95 6.64
CA ASP A 198 0.53 -12.41 6.51
C ASP A 198 -0.35 -12.90 5.35
N ASP A 199 -1.22 -12.05 4.80
CA ASP A 199 -2.11 -12.32 3.67
C ASP A 199 -1.61 -11.72 2.34
N VAL A 200 -0.33 -11.34 2.30
CA VAL A 200 0.33 -10.73 1.15
C VAL A 200 1.33 -11.69 0.49
N GLN A 201 1.37 -11.69 -0.84
CA GLN A 201 2.43 -12.35 -1.62
C GLN A 201 3.43 -11.31 -2.13
N VAL A 202 4.71 -11.61 -2.02
CA VAL A 202 5.78 -10.70 -2.47
C VAL A 202 6.23 -11.03 -3.90
N HIS A 203 6.59 -10.01 -4.68
CA HIS A 203 7.20 -10.21 -5.98
C HIS A 203 8.65 -10.73 -5.86
N ALA A 204 9.16 -11.45 -6.87
CA ALA A 204 10.47 -12.11 -6.81
C ALA A 204 11.64 -11.17 -6.49
N HIS A 205 11.56 -9.88 -6.89
CA HIS A 205 12.59 -8.88 -6.64
C HIS A 205 12.27 -7.93 -5.47
N TRP A 206 11.25 -8.25 -4.65
CA TRP A 206 10.74 -7.36 -3.60
C TRP A 206 11.82 -6.99 -2.57
N ALA A 207 12.50 -7.97 -1.97
CA ALA A 207 13.54 -7.73 -0.97
C ALA A 207 14.71 -6.91 -1.54
N TYR A 208 15.13 -7.22 -2.77
CA TYR A 208 16.16 -6.46 -3.48
C TYR A 208 15.77 -5.00 -3.66
N HIS A 209 14.55 -4.71 -4.13
CA HIS A 209 14.11 -3.34 -4.35
C HIS A 209 13.96 -2.55 -3.05
N ILE A 210 13.62 -3.20 -1.94
CA ILE A 210 13.67 -2.57 -0.61
C ILE A 210 15.11 -2.18 -0.29
N TRP A 211 16.03 -3.16 -0.26
CA TRP A 211 17.44 -2.92 0.04
C TRP A 211 18.08 -1.86 -0.86
N LYS A 212 17.79 -1.91 -2.17
CA LYS A 212 18.30 -0.96 -3.16
C LYS A 212 17.83 0.46 -2.89
N THR A 213 16.60 0.64 -2.40
CA THR A 213 16.06 1.96 -2.02
C THR A 213 16.89 2.59 -0.90
N PHE A 214 17.26 1.80 0.11
CA PHE A 214 18.04 2.29 1.24
C PHE A 214 19.54 2.43 0.97
N GLN A 215 20.00 2.15 -0.26
CA GLN A 215 21.33 2.57 -0.68
C GLN A 215 21.41 4.10 -0.83
N ASP A 216 20.27 4.78 -0.97
CA ASP A 216 20.17 6.22 -0.78
C ASP A 216 20.04 6.53 0.72
N GLU A 217 21.09 7.11 1.30
CA GLU A 217 21.15 7.50 2.71
C GLU A 217 20.09 8.54 3.12
N SER A 218 19.59 9.32 2.16
CA SER A 218 18.55 10.34 2.43
C SER A 218 17.16 9.76 2.68
N VAL A 219 16.93 8.50 2.31
CA VAL A 219 15.64 7.81 2.49
C VAL A 219 15.57 7.21 3.89
N ALA A 220 14.65 7.69 4.72
CA ALA A 220 14.45 7.17 6.08
C ALA A 220 13.43 6.04 6.13
N ALA A 221 12.41 6.09 5.28
CA ALA A 221 11.41 5.06 5.13
C ALA A 221 11.00 4.90 3.68
N MET A 222 10.41 3.76 3.33
CA MET A 222 9.81 3.55 2.04
C MET A 222 8.47 2.83 2.11
N THR A 223 7.70 2.99 1.05
CA THR A 223 6.48 2.22 0.75
C THR A 223 6.60 1.64 -0.65
N GLY A 224 5.89 0.55 -0.92
CA GLY A 224 5.94 -0.10 -2.22
C GLY A 224 4.56 -0.25 -2.87
N LEU A 225 4.57 -0.69 -4.13
CA LEU A 225 3.35 -0.94 -4.88
C LEU A 225 2.58 -2.12 -4.27
N VAL A 226 1.28 -1.94 -4.12
CA VAL A 226 0.36 -3.00 -3.70
C VAL A 226 -0.66 -3.20 -4.81
N ILE A 227 -0.76 -4.43 -5.30
CA ILE A 227 -1.70 -4.84 -6.35
C ILE A 227 -2.71 -5.80 -5.73
N ALA A 228 -3.97 -5.77 -6.15
CA ALA A 228 -4.94 -6.79 -5.74
C ALA A 228 -4.46 -8.20 -6.18
N ALA A 229 -4.54 -9.17 -5.28
CA ALA A 229 -4.26 -10.58 -5.61
C ALA A 229 -5.47 -11.25 -6.30
N GLU A 230 -6.68 -10.79 -5.99
CA GLU A 230 -7.95 -11.30 -6.52
C GLU A 230 -9.05 -10.23 -6.47
N LEU A 231 -10.00 -10.28 -7.40
CA LEU A 231 -11.15 -9.37 -7.51
C LEU A 231 -12.44 -10.12 -7.83
N ASN A 232 -12.64 -11.28 -7.20
CA ASN A 232 -13.73 -12.21 -7.50
C ASN A 232 -15.06 -11.81 -6.87
N THR A 233 -15.09 -10.78 -6.02
CA THR A 233 -16.31 -10.35 -5.31
C THR A 233 -16.52 -8.85 -5.37
N GLU A 234 -17.78 -8.44 -5.20
CA GLU A 234 -18.17 -7.02 -5.10
C GLU A 234 -17.38 -6.28 -4.02
N ALA A 235 -17.12 -6.91 -2.86
CA ALA A 235 -16.39 -6.29 -1.77
C ALA A 235 -14.94 -5.99 -2.17
N GLN A 236 -14.28 -6.91 -2.86
CA GLN A 236 -12.90 -6.72 -3.33
C GLN A 236 -12.84 -5.62 -4.39
N LEU A 237 -13.81 -5.58 -5.30
CA LEU A 237 -13.89 -4.56 -6.33
C LEU A 237 -14.18 -3.16 -5.76
N ILE A 238 -15.08 -3.05 -4.77
CA ILE A 238 -15.32 -1.78 -4.06
C ILE A 238 -14.03 -1.30 -3.39
N PHE A 239 -13.28 -2.21 -2.76
CA PHE A 239 -12.02 -1.87 -2.12
C PHE A 239 -11.01 -1.39 -3.15
N GLU A 240 -10.75 -2.16 -4.21
CA GLU A 240 -9.75 -1.80 -5.21
C GLU A 240 -10.10 -0.51 -5.98
N LYS A 241 -11.37 -0.25 -6.30
CA LYS A 241 -11.70 0.96 -7.06
C LYS A 241 -11.73 2.25 -6.22
N HIS A 242 -11.83 2.14 -4.89
CA HIS A 242 -12.13 3.30 -4.05
C HIS A 242 -11.32 3.43 -2.76
N TRP A 243 -10.57 2.38 -2.41
CA TRP A 243 -9.76 2.26 -1.20
C TRP A 243 -8.39 1.61 -1.47
N SER A 244 -8.00 1.46 -2.74
CA SER A 244 -6.78 0.75 -3.13
C SER A 244 -5.55 1.29 -2.43
N PHE A 245 -4.63 0.36 -2.21
CA PHE A 245 -3.28 0.62 -1.75
C PHE A 245 -2.31 0.94 -2.90
N ASN A 246 -2.73 0.76 -4.15
CA ASN A 246 -1.94 1.12 -5.33
C ASN A 246 -1.79 2.64 -5.43
N ARG A 247 -0.55 3.15 -5.31
CA ARG A 247 -0.23 4.59 -5.46
C ARG A 247 0.41 4.92 -6.80
N GLY A 248 0.21 4.07 -7.81
CA GLY A 248 0.72 4.25 -9.17
C GLY A 248 2.09 3.61 -9.40
N TYR A 249 2.66 3.82 -10.58
CA TYR A 249 3.84 3.08 -11.08
C TYR A 249 5.08 3.97 -11.23
N ILE A 250 5.06 5.13 -10.59
CA ILE A 250 6.12 6.15 -10.65
C ILE A 250 6.71 6.31 -9.26
N ASP A 251 8.04 6.38 -9.17
CA ASP A 251 8.76 6.70 -7.95
C ASP A 251 8.34 8.08 -7.40
N LYS A 252 8.12 8.18 -6.09
CA LYS A 252 7.74 9.45 -5.44
C LYS A 252 8.54 9.65 -4.18
N THR A 253 9.01 10.88 -3.97
CA THR A 253 9.64 11.27 -2.71
C THR A 253 8.72 12.23 -1.96
N TYR A 254 8.44 11.88 -0.71
CA TYR A 254 7.70 12.69 0.24
C TYR A 254 8.70 13.21 1.27
N ASP A 255 8.82 14.52 1.38
CA ASP A 255 9.81 15.20 2.21
C ASP A 255 9.19 16.43 2.90
N ALA A 256 10.04 17.28 3.49
CA ALA A 256 9.62 18.54 4.08
C ALA A 256 8.92 19.47 3.07
N ALA A 257 9.32 19.47 1.78
CA ALA A 257 8.67 20.27 0.75
C ALA A 257 7.25 19.77 0.46
N TYR A 258 7.06 18.45 0.34
CA TYR A 258 5.72 17.85 0.26
C TYR A 258 4.86 18.22 1.47
N LEU A 259 5.40 18.05 2.68
CA LEU A 259 4.68 18.37 3.91
C LEU A 259 4.28 19.85 3.92
N ASN A 260 5.20 20.78 3.68
CA ASN A 260 4.94 22.22 3.69
C ASN A 260 3.86 22.65 2.68
N ARG A 261 3.87 22.08 1.47
CA ARG A 261 2.85 22.36 0.44
C ARG A 261 1.45 21.90 0.83
N THR A 262 1.33 20.89 1.68
CA THR A 262 0.06 20.23 2.00
C THR A 262 -0.40 20.47 3.44
N LEU A 263 0.47 21.02 4.30
CA LEU A 263 0.28 21.15 5.74
C LEU A 263 -1.02 21.88 6.07
N PHE A 264 -1.30 23.01 5.42
CA PHE A 264 -2.47 23.86 5.69
C PHE A 264 -3.81 23.17 5.45
N ALA A 265 -3.84 22.12 4.62
CA ALA A 265 -5.06 21.40 4.25
C ALA A 265 -5.33 20.18 5.15
N GLY A 266 -4.38 19.80 6.02
CA GLY A 266 -4.33 18.46 6.59
C GLY A 266 -3.66 17.54 5.58
N PRO A 267 -2.35 17.31 5.69
CA PRO A 267 -1.59 16.66 4.63
C PRO A 267 -2.11 15.24 4.37
N PRO A 268 -2.25 14.82 3.09
CA PRO A 268 -2.83 13.52 2.74
C PRO A 268 -1.80 12.40 2.89
N ILE A 269 -1.40 12.13 4.12
CA ILE A 269 -0.33 11.17 4.46
C ILE A 269 -0.70 9.73 4.09
N TRP A 270 -2.00 9.41 4.06
CA TRP A 270 -2.50 8.11 3.60
C TRP A 270 -2.22 7.84 2.11
N GLU A 271 -1.83 8.84 1.32
CA GLU A 271 -1.41 8.68 -0.08
C GLU A 271 0.05 8.21 -0.24
N ILE A 272 0.82 8.15 0.86
CA ILE A 272 2.23 7.73 0.81
C ILE A 272 2.34 6.22 0.55
N GLY A 273 1.43 5.41 1.07
CA GLY A 273 1.42 3.97 0.83
C GLY A 273 0.48 3.22 1.77
N ALA A 274 0.80 1.96 2.05
CA ALA A 274 0.05 1.11 2.96
C ALA A 274 1.01 0.31 3.85
N GLY A 275 0.59 0.07 5.10
CA GLY A 275 1.38 -0.73 6.05
C GLY A 275 1.64 -2.19 5.63
N ALA A 276 0.94 -2.68 4.60
CA ALA A 276 1.15 -3.99 3.98
C ALA A 276 2.46 -4.09 3.17
N ASN A 277 3.08 -2.96 2.82
CA ASN A 277 4.33 -2.91 2.07
C ASN A 277 5.10 -1.63 2.41
N MET A 278 5.80 -1.67 3.54
CA MET A 278 6.58 -0.54 4.04
C MET A 278 7.91 -1.01 4.63
N ALA A 279 8.91 -0.16 4.63
CA ALA A 279 10.18 -0.42 5.29
C ALA A 279 10.79 0.86 5.88
N PHE A 280 11.67 0.70 6.85
CA PHE A 280 12.27 1.77 7.63
C PHE A 280 13.75 1.49 7.85
N ARG A 281 14.57 2.55 7.95
CA ARG A 281 15.86 2.41 8.62
C ARG A 281 15.62 2.07 10.09
N ARG A 282 16.38 1.11 10.63
CA ARG A 282 16.19 0.64 12.00
C ARG A 282 16.50 1.73 13.03
N ASP A 283 17.53 2.53 12.78
CA ASP A 283 17.97 3.63 13.65
C ASP A 283 16.96 4.79 13.72
N LEU A 284 16.07 4.93 12.73
CA LEU A 284 15.02 5.95 12.69
C LEU A 284 14.16 5.94 13.96
N PHE A 285 13.86 4.75 14.50
CA PHE A 285 12.99 4.61 15.66
C PHE A 285 13.60 5.18 16.96
N ALA A 286 14.92 5.40 17.01
CA ALA A 286 15.54 6.12 18.13
C ALA A 286 15.15 7.61 18.14
N THR A 287 14.90 8.18 16.96
CA THR A 287 14.49 9.59 16.80
C THR A 287 12.98 9.74 16.81
N THR A 288 12.27 8.93 16.02
CA THR A 288 10.82 9.07 15.87
C THR A 288 10.05 8.42 17.01
N GLY A 289 10.64 7.47 17.73
CA GLY A 289 9.92 6.56 18.60
C GLY A 289 9.15 5.49 17.83
N TYR A 290 8.43 4.64 18.55
CA TYR A 290 7.68 3.50 18.01
C TYR A 290 6.27 3.84 17.52
N PHE A 291 5.56 2.87 16.93
CA PHE A 291 4.16 3.07 16.51
C PHE A 291 3.26 3.39 17.70
N ASP A 292 2.35 4.35 17.54
CA ASP A 292 1.45 4.77 18.61
C ASP A 292 0.32 3.75 18.83
N GLU A 293 0.46 2.95 19.89
CA GLU A 293 -0.51 1.91 20.28
C GLU A 293 -1.95 2.45 20.50
N ARG A 294 -2.15 3.77 20.64
CA ARG A 294 -3.49 4.36 20.69
C ARG A 294 -4.25 4.19 19.36
N LEU A 295 -3.53 4.05 18.25
CA LEU A 295 -4.08 3.96 16.89
C LEU A 295 -4.34 2.53 16.40
N ASP A 296 -4.16 1.55 17.28
CA ASP A 296 -4.21 0.12 16.99
C ASP A 296 -5.64 -0.43 16.77
N VAL A 297 -5.76 -1.61 16.15
CA VAL A 297 -6.98 -2.32 15.72
C VAL A 297 -7.87 -2.74 16.90
N GLY A 298 -7.33 -2.72 18.12
CA GLY A 298 -8.06 -2.85 19.39
C GLY A 298 -8.38 -1.53 20.10
N ALA A 299 -7.85 -0.40 19.62
CA ALA A 299 -7.93 0.92 20.22
C ALA A 299 -8.71 1.89 19.33
N ALA A 300 -8.05 2.83 18.64
CA ALA A 300 -8.72 3.78 17.75
C ALA A 300 -9.16 3.18 16.41
N GLY A 301 -8.54 2.10 15.91
CA GLY A 301 -8.82 1.61 14.57
C GLY A 301 -7.55 1.17 13.86
N CYS A 302 -7.31 1.59 12.63
CA CYS A 302 -6.07 1.26 11.92
C CYS A 302 -5.54 2.53 11.28
N ASN A 303 -4.45 3.09 11.80
CA ASN A 303 -3.74 4.20 11.14
C ASN A 303 -2.33 4.50 11.69
N GLY A 304 -1.68 3.54 12.38
CA GLY A 304 -0.35 3.73 12.95
C GLY A 304 0.74 3.97 11.90
N ASP A 305 0.58 3.42 10.69
CA ASP A 305 1.45 3.63 9.54
C ASP A 305 1.42 5.09 9.05
N SER A 306 0.22 5.63 8.79
CA SER A 306 0.03 7.02 8.39
C SER A 306 0.47 8.00 9.47
N GLU A 307 0.29 7.66 10.75
CA GLU A 307 0.83 8.47 11.84
C GLU A 307 2.36 8.46 11.84
N MET A 308 2.99 7.28 11.71
CA MET A 308 4.44 7.15 11.64
C MET A 308 5.02 7.95 10.47
N TRP A 309 4.46 7.87 9.26
CA TRP A 309 4.97 8.65 8.12
C TRP A 309 4.84 10.15 8.34
N PHE A 310 3.74 10.63 8.92
CA PHE A 310 3.61 12.04 9.27
C PHE A 310 4.71 12.48 10.24
N ARG A 311 4.95 11.67 11.28
CA ARG A 311 5.99 11.91 12.27
C ARG A 311 7.39 11.90 11.65
N ILE A 312 7.68 10.99 10.74
CA ILE A 312 8.96 10.96 9.98
C ILE A 312 9.15 12.28 9.22
N LEU A 313 8.14 12.74 8.48
CA LEU A 313 8.21 13.99 7.71
C LEU A 313 8.36 15.22 8.62
N THR A 314 7.70 15.25 9.78
CA THR A 314 7.81 16.38 10.71
C THR A 314 9.15 16.45 11.44
N HIS A 315 9.90 15.34 11.50
CA HIS A 315 11.30 15.31 11.93
C HIS A 315 12.29 15.68 10.80
N GLY A 316 11.79 16.03 9.60
CA GLY A 316 12.61 16.47 8.47
C GLY A 316 13.19 15.34 7.62
N TYR A 317 12.79 14.10 7.86
CA TYR A 317 13.20 12.96 7.06
C TYR A 317 12.31 12.78 5.81
N SER A 318 12.74 11.90 4.90
CA SER A 318 12.00 11.58 3.68
C SER A 318 11.43 10.17 3.70
N VAL A 319 10.28 10.01 3.03
CA VAL A 319 9.67 8.71 2.71
C VAL A 319 9.64 8.54 1.20
N HIS A 320 10.13 7.42 0.70
CA HIS A 320 10.17 7.14 -0.72
C HIS A 320 9.17 6.05 -1.11
N TYR A 321 8.29 6.32 -2.08
CA TYR A 321 7.45 5.31 -2.70
C TYR A 321 8.19 4.72 -3.90
N ASN A 322 8.52 3.43 -3.81
CA ASN A 322 9.19 2.68 -4.86
C ASN A 322 8.20 1.65 -5.47
N PRO A 323 7.69 1.90 -6.68
CA PRO A 323 6.67 1.03 -7.30
C PRO A 323 7.19 -0.33 -7.75
N ARG A 324 8.50 -0.58 -7.73
CA ARG A 324 9.12 -1.86 -8.12
C ARG A 324 9.25 -2.83 -6.94
N ALA A 325 9.14 -2.34 -5.70
CA ALA A 325 8.93 -3.20 -4.54
C ALA A 325 7.46 -3.61 -4.49
N VAL A 326 7.10 -4.67 -5.23
CA VAL A 326 5.70 -5.06 -5.44
C VAL A 326 5.25 -6.15 -4.48
N VAL A 327 4.02 -6.00 -3.99
CA VAL A 327 3.29 -7.07 -3.32
C VAL A 327 1.85 -7.22 -3.86
N PHE A 328 1.28 -8.40 -3.67
CA PHE A 328 -0.10 -8.75 -4.01
C PHE A 328 -0.90 -8.98 -2.74
N HIS A 329 -1.94 -8.17 -2.53
CA HIS A 329 -2.73 -8.17 -1.30
C HIS A 329 -4.12 -8.79 -1.51
N LYS A 330 -4.54 -9.65 -0.59
CA LYS A 330 -5.89 -10.26 -0.61
C LYS A 330 -6.91 -9.36 0.07
N HIS A 331 -7.86 -8.84 -0.70
CA HIS A 331 -8.94 -8.02 -0.17
C HIS A 331 -10.01 -8.87 0.52
N ARG A 332 -10.79 -8.26 1.42
CA ARG A 332 -11.91 -8.94 2.09
C ARG A 332 -12.97 -9.35 1.07
N GLN A 333 -13.27 -10.64 1.00
CA GLN A 333 -14.26 -11.20 0.07
C GLN A 333 -15.70 -10.82 0.41
N GLN A 334 -16.02 -10.65 1.70
CA GLN A 334 -17.38 -10.47 2.17
C GLN A 334 -17.68 -9.01 2.50
N LEU A 335 -18.81 -8.48 1.99
CA LEU A 335 -19.21 -7.09 2.19
C LEU A 335 -19.32 -6.68 3.69
N PRO A 336 -19.84 -7.52 4.61
CA PRO A 336 -19.82 -7.21 6.04
C PRO A 336 -18.39 -7.06 6.62
N ALA A 337 -17.45 -7.87 6.15
CA ALA A 337 -16.05 -7.80 6.58
C ALA A 337 -15.38 -6.52 6.06
N LEU A 338 -15.62 -6.15 4.80
CA LEU A 338 -15.20 -4.87 4.23
C LEU A 338 -15.78 -3.70 5.03
N LYS A 339 -17.08 -3.71 5.32
CA LYS A 339 -17.74 -2.65 6.11
C LYS A 339 -17.12 -2.47 7.50
N LYS A 340 -16.74 -3.57 8.16
CA LYS A 340 -16.03 -3.56 9.45
C LYS A 340 -14.62 -2.99 9.32
N GLN A 341 -13.91 -3.34 8.24
CA GLN A 341 -12.59 -2.80 7.92
C GLN A 341 -12.65 -1.28 7.70
N LEU A 342 -13.55 -0.81 6.82
CA LEU A 342 -13.71 0.61 6.51
C LEU A 342 -14.14 1.45 7.71
N PHE A 343 -14.99 0.88 8.59
CA PHE A 343 -15.28 1.51 9.88
C PHE A 343 -14.00 1.73 10.71
N SER A 344 -13.15 0.70 10.79
CA SER A 344 -11.90 0.75 11.57
C SER A 344 -10.88 1.71 10.96
N TYR A 345 -10.79 1.76 9.62
CA TYR A 345 -9.94 2.70 8.88
C TYR A 345 -10.38 4.13 9.15
N MET A 346 -11.66 4.44 8.99
CA MET A 346 -12.14 5.82 9.21
C MET A 346 -12.09 6.25 10.68
N ARG A 347 -12.25 5.31 11.61
CA ARG A 347 -12.07 5.56 13.05
C ARG A 347 -10.61 5.87 13.39
N GLY A 348 -9.67 5.10 12.84
CA GLY A 348 -8.23 5.35 12.97
C GLY A 348 -7.81 6.66 12.31
N HIS A 349 -8.32 6.93 11.10
CA HIS A 349 -8.05 8.14 10.33
C HIS A 349 -8.38 9.42 11.08
N THR A 350 -9.61 9.57 11.58
CA THR A 350 -9.98 10.81 12.28
C THR A 350 -9.32 10.92 13.65
N ALA A 351 -9.07 9.81 14.34
CA ALA A 351 -8.29 9.82 15.58
C ALA A 351 -6.85 10.28 15.33
N ALA A 352 -6.17 9.68 14.35
CA ALA A 352 -4.80 10.02 13.96
C ALA A 352 -4.69 11.49 13.51
N ALA A 353 -5.59 11.94 12.63
CA ALA A 353 -5.61 13.33 12.18
C ALA A 353 -5.70 14.33 13.35
N LEU A 354 -6.51 14.03 14.37
CA LEU A 354 -6.63 14.89 15.55
C LEU A 354 -5.45 14.76 16.53
N ILE A 355 -4.82 13.60 16.63
CA ILE A 355 -3.56 13.41 17.37
C ILE A 355 -2.43 14.21 16.70
N GLN A 356 -2.27 14.06 15.39
CA GLN A 356 -1.30 14.79 14.58
C GLN A 356 -1.52 16.30 14.66
N GLN A 357 -2.76 16.76 14.61
CA GLN A 357 -3.11 18.17 14.85
C GLN A 357 -2.62 18.67 16.20
N ALA A 358 -2.77 17.86 17.26
CA ALA A 358 -2.40 18.26 18.61
C ALA A 358 -0.89 18.43 18.74
N TYR A 359 -0.10 17.56 18.10
CA TYR A 359 1.36 17.67 18.05
C TYR A 359 1.85 18.75 17.07
N HIS A 360 1.12 18.99 15.99
CA HIS A 360 1.48 19.97 14.96
C HIS A 360 0.29 20.92 14.69
N PRO A 361 0.15 22.00 15.48
CA PRO A 361 -1.01 22.92 15.40
C PRO A 361 -1.22 23.59 14.03
N SER A 362 -0.18 23.70 13.21
CA SER A 362 -0.24 24.23 11.85
C SER A 362 -0.79 23.23 10.83
N ALA A 363 -0.85 21.93 11.15
CA ALA A 363 -1.45 20.92 10.29
C ALA A 363 -2.97 21.17 10.22
N GLY A 364 -3.53 21.34 9.03
CA GLY A 364 -4.95 21.67 8.80
C GLY A 364 -5.94 20.56 9.10
N TYR A 365 -5.59 19.55 9.90
CA TYR A 365 -6.39 18.36 10.14
C TYR A 365 -7.73 18.64 10.82
N ARG A 366 -7.84 19.66 11.67
CA ARG A 366 -9.16 20.09 12.21
C ARG A 366 -10.09 20.54 11.10
N ARG A 367 -9.59 21.35 10.16
CA ARG A 367 -10.38 21.77 9.00
C ARG A 367 -10.74 20.58 8.14
N HIS A 368 -9.81 19.64 7.93
CA HIS A 368 -10.09 18.39 7.22
C HIS A 368 -11.23 17.60 7.87
N VAL A 369 -11.09 17.26 9.15
CA VAL A 369 -12.05 16.41 9.90
C VAL A 369 -13.42 17.08 10.06
N PHE A 370 -13.47 18.37 10.36
CA PHE A 370 -14.73 19.05 10.70
C PHE A 370 -15.37 19.83 9.54
N LYS A 371 -14.69 19.97 8.39
CA LYS A 371 -15.23 20.67 7.21
C LYS A 371 -15.09 19.87 5.93
N SER A 372 -13.87 19.50 5.53
CA SER A 372 -13.63 18.84 4.24
C SER A 372 -14.28 17.46 4.17
N LEU A 373 -14.09 16.63 5.19
CA LEU A 373 -14.58 15.25 5.25
C LEU A 373 -16.12 15.16 5.32
N PRO A 374 -16.84 15.98 6.11
CA PRO A 374 -18.30 16.04 6.05
C PRO A 374 -18.85 16.47 4.69
N LEU A 375 -18.22 17.44 4.03
CA LEU A 375 -18.62 17.89 2.68
C LEU A 375 -18.41 16.78 1.64
N TYR A 376 -17.29 16.06 1.73
CA TYR A 376 -17.02 14.88 0.93
C TYR A 376 -18.14 13.83 1.09
N TYR A 377 -18.48 13.44 2.32
CA TYR A 377 -19.53 12.45 2.54
C TYR A 377 -20.93 12.92 2.14
N LEU A 378 -21.24 14.22 2.31
CA LEU A 378 -22.50 14.78 1.83
C LEU A 378 -22.62 14.68 0.30
N HIS A 379 -21.53 14.92 -0.43
CA HIS A 379 -21.50 14.73 -1.88
C HIS A 379 -21.80 13.27 -2.26
N TYR A 380 -21.14 12.30 -1.62
CA TYR A 380 -21.37 10.87 -1.91
C TYR A 380 -22.76 10.39 -1.51
N LEU A 381 -23.32 10.88 -0.41
CA LEU A 381 -24.70 10.56 -0.01
C LEU A 381 -25.70 11.05 -1.07
N LYS A 382 -25.49 12.26 -1.61
CA LYS A 382 -26.33 12.79 -2.70
C LYS A 382 -26.18 11.98 -3.99
N ALA A 383 -24.94 11.63 -4.35
CA ALA A 383 -24.65 10.89 -5.58
C ALA A 383 -25.18 9.44 -5.54
N GLY A 384 -25.25 8.82 -4.36
CA GLY A 384 -25.80 7.47 -4.19
C GLY A 384 -27.32 7.38 -4.09
N PHE A 385 -28.03 8.49 -3.89
CA PHE A 385 -29.47 8.48 -3.72
C PHE A 385 -30.20 8.11 -5.03
N PRO A 386 -31.29 7.31 -5.00
CA PRO A 386 -31.94 6.71 -3.83
C PRO A 386 -31.51 5.27 -3.50
N SER A 387 -30.72 4.61 -4.34
CA SER A 387 -30.50 3.15 -4.29
C SER A 387 -29.25 2.73 -3.52
N TYR A 388 -28.25 3.60 -3.38
CA TYR A 388 -27.00 3.39 -2.65
C TYR A 388 -26.28 2.07 -2.98
N GLY A 389 -26.22 1.67 -4.26
CA GLY A 389 -25.52 0.45 -4.71
C GLY A 389 -24.00 0.56 -4.73
N PHE A 390 -23.31 -0.59 -4.92
CA PHE A 390 -21.85 -0.69 -5.06
C PHE A 390 -21.08 0.14 -4.01
N ARG A 391 -20.26 1.12 -4.43
CA ARG A 391 -19.49 2.02 -3.56
C ARG A 391 -20.31 2.76 -2.51
N TYR A 392 -21.57 3.09 -2.80
CA TYR A 392 -22.41 3.86 -1.88
C TYR A 392 -22.90 3.04 -0.69
N GLN A 393 -22.82 1.69 -0.75
CA GLN A 393 -23.23 0.79 0.33
C GLN A 393 -22.34 0.89 1.58
N THR A 394 -21.10 1.38 1.44
CA THR A 394 -20.10 1.44 2.52
C THR A 394 -20.06 2.80 3.22
N ILE A 395 -20.57 3.86 2.58
CA ILE A 395 -20.51 5.26 3.06
C ILE A 395 -21.05 5.40 4.49
N GLY A 396 -22.17 4.74 4.81
CA GLY A 396 -22.74 4.79 6.17
C GLY A 396 -21.79 4.27 7.25
N MET A 397 -21.00 3.22 6.96
CA MET A 397 -20.03 2.67 7.91
C MET A 397 -18.77 3.53 8.02
N GLU A 398 -18.35 4.14 6.92
CA GLU A 398 -17.25 5.10 6.89
C GLU A 398 -17.55 6.33 7.75
N ILE A 399 -18.74 6.92 7.59
CA ILE A 399 -19.20 8.07 8.42
C ILE A 399 -19.24 7.68 9.90
N ARG A 400 -19.81 6.52 10.22
CA ARG A 400 -19.85 6.01 11.61
C ARG A 400 -18.45 5.83 12.18
N GLY A 401 -17.51 5.31 11.38
CA GLY A 401 -16.10 5.18 11.75
C GLY A 401 -15.49 6.55 12.05
N ALA A 402 -15.64 7.49 11.13
CA ALA A 402 -15.12 8.86 11.27
C ALA A 402 -15.61 9.55 12.55
N LEU A 403 -16.92 9.48 12.84
CA LEU A 403 -17.51 10.02 14.07
C LEU A 403 -16.98 9.30 15.32
N SER A 404 -16.87 7.97 15.26
CA SER A 404 -16.33 7.16 16.36
C SER A 404 -14.86 7.52 16.67
N GLY A 405 -14.06 7.85 15.67
CA GLY A 405 -12.66 8.26 15.85
C GLY A 405 -12.53 9.61 16.52
N VAL A 406 -13.40 10.58 16.18
CA VAL A 406 -13.48 11.87 16.89
C VAL A 406 -13.82 11.66 18.37
N LEU A 407 -14.83 10.85 18.68
CA LEU A 407 -15.22 10.54 20.05
C LEU A 407 -14.10 9.82 20.82
N PHE A 408 -13.42 8.88 20.15
CA PHE A 408 -12.28 8.18 20.73
C PHE A 408 -11.15 9.14 21.08
N TYR A 409 -10.78 10.04 20.17
CA TYR A 409 -9.78 11.07 20.43
C TYR A 409 -10.18 11.94 21.63
N LEU A 410 -11.41 12.47 21.67
CA LEU A 410 -11.87 13.32 22.77
C LEU A 410 -11.77 12.62 24.14
N LYS A 411 -12.07 11.31 24.19
CA LYS A 411 -11.98 10.50 25.40
C LYS A 411 -10.52 10.18 25.81
N ASN A 412 -9.60 10.10 24.84
CA ASN A 412 -8.23 9.62 25.07
C ASN A 412 -7.14 10.68 24.86
N ARG A 413 -7.47 11.93 24.52
CA ARG A 413 -6.49 13.00 24.21
C ARG A 413 -5.49 13.31 25.33
N ASN A 414 -5.84 12.98 26.57
CA ASN A 414 -4.97 13.18 27.73
C ASN A 414 -4.09 11.95 28.04
N ARG A 415 -4.26 10.83 27.33
CA ARG A 415 -3.37 9.68 27.49
C ARG A 415 -2.03 10.02 26.84
N PRO A 416 -0.91 9.93 27.58
CA PRO A 416 0.41 10.05 26.96
C PRO A 416 0.56 8.95 25.90
N SER A 417 1.24 9.26 24.80
CA SER A 417 1.88 8.21 24.00
C SER A 417 2.81 7.44 24.94
N GLN A 418 2.76 6.11 24.94
CA GLN A 418 3.64 5.35 25.83
C GLN A 418 5.10 5.78 25.62
N PRO A 419 5.85 6.09 26.68
CA PRO A 419 7.25 6.48 26.55
C PRO A 419 8.03 5.32 25.92
N ASN A 420 9.02 5.67 25.09
CA ASN A 420 9.99 4.75 24.53
C ASN A 420 10.63 3.95 25.68
N VAL A 421 10.26 2.68 25.83
CA VAL A 421 10.99 1.69 26.64
C VAL A 421 11.79 0.81 25.71
#